data_AF-A0A9E5R5X5-F1
#
_entry.id   AF-A0A9E5R5X5-F1
#
_cell.length_a   1.000
_cell.length_b   1.000
_cell.length_c   1.000
_cell.angle_alpha   90.00
_cell.angle_beta   90.00
_cell.angle_gamma   90.00
#
_symmetry.space_group_name_H-M   'P 1'
#
loop_
_entity.id
_entity.type
_entity.pdbx_description
1 polymer ?
#
loop_
_entity_poly.entity_id
_entity_poly.type
_entity_poly.pdbx_seq_one_letter_code
_entity_poly.pdbx_strand_id
1 'polypeptide(L)'
;MLGGIEALLYGVQIEPRLIIDMQQASLRLEALRDVVEQPAVNAGVRLVDGQALAVPPVQGRVLDIPATLERLQIDAAGELADGALDLVMIPVAPAVTDATPLVQQASALLSSPLMIDAYDPINDQSAMWSLTPQEWSQWLVASPDTLNPLGLSLALDEHGLRGYLEAQATLLPGGTSIDVEDTIQRVNTALAAHQLSIWTRVYHALTLYTVQSGDTFSSIGYQLGIPYPWIQAANPGVTSLNPGQQITIPRGMTWYLCLWCAINASS
;
A
#
# COMPACT_ATOMS: atom_id res chain seq x y z
N MET A 1 76.32 -6.91 -20.31
CA MET A 1 76.93 -8.18 -20.78
C MET A 1 77.60 -8.98 -19.65
N LEU A 2 77.75 -8.45 -18.43
CA LEU A 2 78.30 -9.18 -17.27
C LEU A 2 77.28 -10.01 -16.48
N GLY A 3 76.00 -9.63 -16.44
CA GLY A 3 75.00 -10.32 -15.60
C GLY A 3 74.59 -11.73 -16.04
N GLY A 4 74.84 -12.12 -17.29
CA GLY A 4 74.46 -13.45 -17.79
C GLY A 4 75.42 -14.58 -17.39
N ILE A 5 76.68 -14.25 -17.06
CA ILE A 5 77.72 -15.23 -16.75
C ILE A 5 77.70 -15.60 -15.25
N GLU A 6 77.31 -14.69 -14.35
CA GLU A 6 77.16 -14.98 -12.91
C GLU A 6 75.95 -15.86 -12.60
N ALA A 7 74.86 -15.74 -13.37
CA ALA A 7 73.65 -16.57 -13.24
C ALA A 7 73.87 -18.07 -13.54
N LEU A 8 74.96 -18.41 -14.25
CA LEU A 8 75.33 -19.79 -14.59
C LEU A 8 76.07 -20.51 -13.45
N LEU A 9 76.62 -19.77 -12.48
CA LEU A 9 77.47 -20.30 -11.41
C LEU A 9 76.85 -20.13 -10.01
N TYR A 10 75.97 -19.14 -9.84
CA TYR A 10 75.24 -18.85 -8.60
C TYR A 10 73.76 -18.61 -8.92
N GLY A 11 72.85 -19.08 -8.06
CA GLY A 11 71.42 -18.79 -8.22
C GLY A 11 71.19 -17.27 -8.20
N VAL A 12 70.59 -16.74 -9.26
CA VAL A 12 70.24 -15.31 -9.36
C VAL A 12 68.76 -15.16 -9.05
N GLN A 13 68.45 -14.30 -8.09
CA GLN A 13 67.08 -13.89 -7.79
C GLN A 13 66.61 -12.96 -8.91
N ILE A 14 65.66 -13.43 -9.71
CA ILE A 14 65.00 -12.63 -10.75
C ILE A 14 63.67 -12.17 -10.17
N GLU A 15 63.57 -10.89 -9.85
CA GLU A 15 62.30 -10.30 -9.43
C GLU A 15 61.37 -10.14 -10.65
N PRO A 16 60.17 -10.75 -10.63
CA PRO A 16 59.22 -10.57 -11.71
C PRO A 16 58.76 -9.12 -11.76
N ARG A 17 58.81 -8.51 -12.95
CA ARG A 17 58.25 -7.17 -13.17
C ARG A 17 56.80 -7.31 -13.64
N LEU A 18 55.87 -6.98 -12.75
CA LEU A 18 54.46 -6.90 -13.10
C LEU A 18 54.15 -5.54 -13.73
N ILE A 19 53.44 -5.54 -14.86
CA ILE A 19 52.92 -4.33 -15.51
C ILE A 19 51.42 -4.54 -15.70
N ILE A 20 50.62 -3.68 -15.11
CA ILE A 20 49.16 -3.71 -15.23
C ILE A 20 48.73 -2.61 -16.21
N ASP A 21 47.90 -2.98 -17.17
CA ASP A 21 47.19 -2.01 -17.99
C ASP A 21 46.05 -1.40 -17.15
N MET A 22 46.24 -0.15 -16.73
CA MET A 22 45.28 0.52 -15.83
C MET A 22 43.93 0.79 -16.48
N GLN A 23 43.88 0.93 -17.81
CA GLN A 23 42.61 1.12 -18.52
C GLN A 23 41.82 -0.19 -18.51
N GLN A 24 42.49 -1.31 -18.78
CA GLN A 24 41.86 -2.63 -18.68
C GLN A 24 41.49 -2.97 -17.23
N ALA A 25 42.32 -2.64 -16.25
CA ALA A 25 42.01 -2.84 -14.84
C ALA A 25 40.75 -2.07 -14.42
N SER A 26 40.64 -0.79 -14.81
CA SER A 26 39.45 0.03 -14.54
C SER A 26 38.19 -0.62 -15.12
N LEU A 27 38.22 -1.04 -16.39
CA LEU A 27 37.09 -1.69 -17.05
C LEU A 27 36.68 -3.01 -16.36
N ARG A 28 37.66 -3.77 -15.85
CA ARG A 28 37.39 -5.01 -15.10
C ARG A 28 36.78 -4.72 -13.72
N LEU A 29 37.26 -3.69 -13.03
CA LEU A 29 36.69 -3.26 -11.75
C LEU A 29 35.26 -2.71 -11.93
N GLU A 30 35.00 -1.95 -13.01
CA GLU A 30 33.64 -1.52 -13.36
C GLU A 30 32.71 -2.72 -13.57
N ALA A 31 33.16 -3.73 -14.32
CA ALA A 31 32.39 -4.95 -14.54
C ALA A 31 32.14 -5.78 -13.27
N LEU A 32 32.92 -5.58 -12.20
CA LEU A 32 32.73 -6.27 -10.93
C LEU A 32 31.66 -5.63 -10.05
N ARG A 33 31.23 -4.39 -10.34
CA ARG A 33 30.31 -3.63 -9.47
C ARG A 33 29.05 -4.41 -9.13
N ASP A 34 28.38 -4.99 -10.12
CA ASP A 34 27.14 -5.75 -9.91
C ASP A 34 27.31 -6.99 -8.99
N VAL A 35 28.54 -7.47 -8.83
CA VAL A 35 28.86 -8.65 -8.01
C VAL A 35 29.28 -8.25 -6.59
N VAL A 36 30.02 -7.16 -6.44
CA VAL A 36 30.68 -6.80 -5.17
C VAL A 36 29.95 -5.70 -4.41
N GLU A 37 29.23 -4.84 -5.12
CA GLU A 37 28.41 -3.79 -4.52
C GLU A 37 27.14 -4.38 -3.94
N GLN A 38 26.73 -3.84 -2.80
CA GLN A 38 25.48 -4.19 -2.15
C GLN A 38 24.77 -2.90 -1.78
N PRO A 39 23.53 -2.67 -2.23
CA PRO A 39 22.78 -1.49 -1.84
C PRO A 39 22.49 -1.53 -0.33
N ALA A 40 22.44 -0.36 0.30
CA ALA A 40 21.97 -0.25 1.67
C ALA A 40 20.47 -0.56 1.72
N VAL A 41 20.04 -1.24 2.78
CA VAL A 41 18.62 -1.55 3.03
C VAL A 41 18.18 -0.81 4.28
N ASN A 42 17.12 -0.03 4.14
CA ASN A 42 16.54 0.73 5.23
C ASN A 42 16.00 -0.19 6.34
N ALA A 43 16.05 0.31 7.58
CA ALA A 43 15.24 -0.23 8.65
C ALA A 43 13.77 -0.13 8.24
N GLY A 44 12.96 -1.10 8.66
CA GLY A 44 11.56 -1.15 8.28
C GLY A 44 10.68 -1.86 9.29
N VAL A 45 9.46 -2.12 8.88
CA VAL A 45 8.47 -2.88 9.64
C VAL A 45 8.00 -4.05 8.80
N ARG A 46 7.88 -5.22 9.43
CA ARG A 46 7.26 -6.41 8.84
C ARG A 46 6.08 -6.82 9.70
N LEU A 47 4.96 -7.12 9.05
CA LEU A 47 3.74 -7.54 9.73
C LEU A 47 3.62 -9.05 9.65
N VAL A 48 3.52 -9.70 10.81
CA VAL A 48 3.44 -11.16 10.94
C VAL A 48 2.38 -11.50 11.98
N ASP A 49 1.36 -12.27 11.59
CA ASP A 49 0.29 -12.74 12.48
C ASP A 49 -0.38 -11.62 13.32
N GLY A 50 -0.65 -10.47 12.69
CA GLY A 50 -1.25 -9.32 13.37
C GLY A 50 -0.29 -8.53 14.27
N GLN A 51 1.01 -8.79 14.20
CA GLN A 51 2.04 -8.10 14.98
C GLN A 51 3.00 -7.34 14.08
N ALA A 52 3.43 -6.16 14.53
CA ALA A 52 4.47 -5.39 13.88
C ALA A 52 5.85 -5.73 14.45
N LEU A 53 6.76 -6.17 13.58
CA LEU A 53 8.13 -6.54 13.93
C LEU A 53 9.10 -5.60 13.24
N ALA A 54 10.12 -5.15 13.97
CA ALA A 54 11.19 -4.34 13.40
C ALA A 54 12.04 -5.17 12.43
N VAL A 55 12.35 -4.58 11.27
CA VAL A 55 13.35 -5.07 10.34
C VAL A 55 14.60 -4.19 10.51
N PRO A 56 15.74 -4.75 10.93
CA PRO A 56 16.95 -3.96 11.13
C PRO A 56 17.51 -3.45 9.79
N PRO A 57 18.17 -2.28 9.79
CA PRO A 57 18.84 -1.77 8.60
C PRO A 57 20.06 -2.62 8.24
N VAL A 58 20.40 -2.67 6.95
CA VAL A 58 21.63 -3.30 6.45
C VAL A 58 22.48 -2.26 5.77
N GLN A 59 23.75 -2.13 6.20
CA GLN A 59 24.71 -1.27 5.51
C GLN A 59 25.03 -1.83 4.13
N GLY A 60 25.03 -0.95 3.14
CA GLY A 60 25.51 -1.24 1.80
C GLY A 60 27.01 -1.01 1.69
N ARG A 61 27.53 -1.30 0.50
CA ARG A 61 28.90 -0.98 0.10
C ARG A 61 28.98 -0.77 -1.40
N VAL A 62 29.84 0.13 -1.81
CA VAL A 62 30.17 0.38 -3.22
C VAL A 62 31.67 0.27 -3.44
N LEU A 63 32.08 -0.08 -4.65
CA LEU A 63 33.49 -0.25 -4.98
C LEU A 63 34.13 1.12 -5.24
N ASP A 64 35.18 1.43 -4.48
CA ASP A 64 36.05 2.57 -4.73
C ASP A 64 37.08 2.19 -5.79
N ILE A 65 36.69 2.34 -7.05
CA ILE A 65 37.55 2.07 -8.20
C ILE A 65 38.81 2.96 -8.17
N PRO A 66 38.71 4.29 -7.98
CA PRO A 66 39.89 5.14 -7.86
C PRO A 66 40.88 4.68 -6.79
N ALA A 67 40.43 4.41 -5.56
CA ALA A 67 41.32 3.99 -4.48
C ALA A 67 41.91 2.60 -4.71
N THR A 68 41.14 1.68 -5.31
CA THR A 68 41.64 0.34 -5.68
C THR A 68 42.73 0.42 -6.75
N LEU A 69 42.53 1.26 -7.78
CA LEU A 69 43.53 1.48 -8.82
C LEU A 69 44.77 2.20 -8.30
N GLU A 70 44.61 3.14 -7.35
CA GLU A 70 45.74 3.82 -6.72
C GLU A 70 46.64 2.82 -5.97
N ARG A 71 46.06 1.89 -5.21
CA ARG A 71 46.82 0.81 -4.55
C ARG A 71 47.60 -0.05 -5.55
N LEU A 72 46.95 -0.47 -6.63
CA LEU A 72 47.59 -1.22 -7.71
C LEU A 72 48.71 -0.43 -8.40
N GLN A 73 48.55 0.89 -8.55
CA GLN A 73 49.58 1.74 -9.14
C GLN A 73 50.81 1.88 -8.23
N ILE A 74 50.60 1.90 -6.91
CA ILE A 74 51.67 2.02 -5.91
C ILE A 74 52.47 0.71 -5.79
N ASP A 75 51.80 -0.44 -5.63
CA ASP A 75 52.45 -1.73 -5.44
C ASP A 75 51.62 -2.91 -6.00
N ALA A 76 51.51 -2.99 -7.32
CA ALA A 76 50.82 -4.09 -7.99
C ALA A 76 51.32 -5.50 -7.59
N ALA A 77 52.63 -5.65 -7.36
CA ALA A 77 53.22 -6.95 -7.05
C ALA A 77 52.86 -7.40 -5.63
N GLY A 78 52.86 -6.48 -4.66
CA GLY A 78 52.39 -6.74 -3.31
C GLY A 78 50.88 -6.99 -3.24
N GLU A 79 50.08 -6.15 -3.90
CA GLU A 79 48.61 -6.24 -3.92
C GLU A 79 48.07 -7.54 -4.54
N LEU A 80 48.88 -8.22 -5.37
CA LEU A 80 48.51 -9.48 -6.03
C LEU A 80 49.39 -10.66 -5.60
N ALA A 81 50.20 -10.50 -4.54
CA ALA A 81 51.20 -11.48 -4.13
C ALA A 81 50.60 -12.84 -3.74
N ASP A 82 49.39 -12.84 -3.20
CA ASP A 82 48.64 -14.05 -2.82
C ASP A 82 47.67 -14.53 -3.92
N GLY A 83 47.66 -13.87 -5.08
CA GLY A 83 46.79 -14.16 -6.20
C GLY A 83 45.37 -13.62 -6.08
N ALA A 84 45.05 -12.85 -5.04
CA ALA A 84 43.79 -12.14 -4.89
C ALA A 84 44.02 -10.62 -5.00
N LEU A 85 42.96 -9.86 -5.29
CA LEU A 85 42.97 -8.40 -5.25
C LEU A 85 42.01 -7.93 -4.18
N ASP A 86 42.53 -7.23 -3.18
CA ASP A 86 41.70 -6.60 -2.15
C ASP A 86 41.03 -5.34 -2.68
N LEU A 87 39.72 -5.40 -2.81
CA LEU A 87 38.90 -4.27 -3.27
C LEU A 87 38.71 -3.25 -2.15
N VAL A 88 38.93 -1.97 -2.47
CA VAL A 88 38.61 -0.88 -1.54
C VAL A 88 37.12 -0.59 -1.63
N MET A 89 36.40 -0.74 -0.52
CA MET A 89 34.96 -0.56 -0.46
C MET A 89 34.60 0.68 0.37
N ILE A 90 33.67 1.49 -0.13
CA ILE A 90 33.06 2.59 0.62
C ILE A 90 31.75 2.09 1.23
N PRO A 91 31.55 2.20 2.56
CA PRO A 91 30.27 1.85 3.17
C PRO A 91 29.17 2.84 2.77
N VAL A 92 27.99 2.32 2.47
CA VAL A 92 26.79 3.12 2.18
C VAL A 92 25.81 2.95 3.33
N ALA A 93 25.55 4.03 4.06
CA ALA A 93 24.58 4.02 5.15
C ALA A 93 23.14 3.97 4.60
N PRO A 94 22.23 3.22 5.25
CA PRO A 94 20.81 3.29 4.91
C PRO A 94 20.22 4.63 5.31
N ALA A 95 19.22 5.09 4.56
CA ALA A 95 18.54 6.36 4.81
C ALA A 95 17.73 6.32 6.12
N VAL A 96 17.12 5.18 6.42
CA VAL A 96 16.40 4.93 7.68
C VAL A 96 17.18 3.91 8.49
N THR A 97 17.65 4.33 9.66
CA THR A 97 18.46 3.48 10.57
C THR A 97 17.65 2.98 11.77
N ASP A 98 16.55 3.64 12.11
CA ASP A 98 15.66 3.24 13.20
C ASP A 98 14.20 3.32 12.75
N ALA A 99 13.55 2.17 12.64
CA ALA A 99 12.13 2.04 12.31
C ALA A 99 11.25 1.86 13.55
N THR A 100 11.79 2.00 14.76
CA THR A 100 11.04 1.86 16.02
C THR A 100 9.76 2.71 16.06
N PRO A 101 9.75 3.98 15.62
CA PRO A 101 8.51 4.76 15.65
C PRO A 101 7.43 4.20 14.70
N LEU A 102 7.83 3.66 13.54
CA LEU A 102 6.93 3.03 12.58
C LEU A 102 6.34 1.72 13.14
N VAL A 103 7.17 0.92 13.81
CA VAL A 103 6.75 -0.32 14.50
C VAL A 103 5.76 0.00 15.63
N GLN A 104 6.02 1.05 16.42
CA GLN A 104 5.11 1.49 17.49
C GLN A 104 3.76 1.96 16.92
N GLN A 105 3.78 2.73 15.82
CA GLN A 105 2.56 3.17 15.15
C GLN A 105 1.75 1.96 14.65
N ALA A 106 2.41 1.00 13.98
CA ALA A 106 1.74 -0.21 13.49
C ALA A 106 1.17 -1.06 14.65
N SER A 107 1.92 -1.19 15.73
CA SER A 107 1.48 -1.93 16.93
C SER A 107 0.28 -1.27 17.60
N ALA A 108 0.24 0.07 17.65
CA ALA A 108 -0.90 0.80 18.20
C ALA A 108 -2.17 0.58 17.37
N LEU A 109 -2.05 0.64 16.05
CA LEU A 109 -3.13 0.34 15.11
C LEU A 109 -3.62 -1.11 15.26
N LEU A 110 -2.70 -2.08 15.27
CA LEU A 110 -3.00 -3.51 15.35
C LEU A 110 -3.39 -3.99 16.76
N SER A 111 -3.48 -3.10 17.75
CA SER A 111 -3.92 -3.44 19.10
C SER A 111 -5.43 -3.73 19.21
N SER A 112 -6.20 -3.36 18.19
CA SER A 112 -7.65 -3.51 18.15
C SER A 112 -8.14 -3.85 16.73
N PRO A 113 -9.30 -4.51 16.59
CA PRO A 113 -9.89 -4.75 15.29
C PRO A 113 -10.35 -3.43 14.64
N LEU A 114 -10.32 -3.39 13.31
CA LEU A 114 -10.99 -2.35 12.54
C LEU A 114 -12.47 -2.73 12.43
N MET A 115 -13.34 -1.86 12.94
CA MET A 115 -14.79 -2.05 12.97
C MET A 115 -15.46 -1.21 11.90
N ILE A 116 -16.31 -1.84 11.08
CA ILE A 116 -17.12 -1.18 10.06
C ILE A 116 -18.58 -1.49 10.35
N ASP A 117 -19.34 -0.46 10.74
CA ASP A 117 -20.78 -0.55 10.94
C ASP A 117 -21.50 -0.25 9.63
N ALA A 118 -21.98 -1.29 8.94
CA ALA A 118 -22.79 -1.15 7.75
C ALA A 118 -24.26 -0.92 8.15
N TYR A 119 -24.65 0.36 8.20
CA TYR A 119 -25.97 0.80 8.66
C TYR A 119 -26.95 0.97 7.50
N ASP A 120 -28.08 0.29 7.61
CA ASP A 120 -29.26 0.40 6.77
C ASP A 120 -30.29 1.35 7.42
N PRO A 121 -30.38 2.62 6.98
CA PRO A 121 -31.32 3.59 7.54
C PRO A 121 -32.78 3.30 7.22
N ILE A 122 -33.07 2.36 6.33
CA ILE A 122 -34.43 2.06 5.89
C ILE A 122 -35.08 1.05 6.81
N ASN A 123 -34.32 0.02 7.16
CA ASN A 123 -34.77 -1.04 8.05
C ASN A 123 -34.33 -0.80 9.50
N ASP A 124 -33.53 0.26 9.74
CA ASP A 124 -32.90 0.56 11.03
C ASP A 124 -32.09 -0.64 11.54
N GLN A 125 -31.25 -1.18 10.65
CA GLN A 125 -30.45 -2.38 10.90
C GLN A 125 -28.99 -2.11 10.63
N SER A 126 -28.12 -2.73 11.43
CA SER A 126 -26.67 -2.66 11.27
C SER A 126 -26.08 -4.05 11.10
N ALA A 127 -25.15 -4.18 10.17
CA ALA A 127 -24.23 -5.31 10.11
C ALA A 127 -22.85 -4.84 10.59
N MET A 128 -22.39 -5.40 11.70
CA MET A 128 -21.08 -5.08 12.26
C MET A 128 -20.01 -5.99 11.64
N TRP A 129 -19.13 -5.41 10.83
CA TRP A 129 -17.99 -6.11 10.25
C TRP A 129 -16.75 -5.84 11.07
N SER A 130 -16.08 -6.90 11.51
CA SER A 130 -14.88 -6.83 12.34
C SER A 130 -13.71 -7.42 11.57
N LEU A 131 -12.71 -6.60 11.27
CA LEU A 131 -11.46 -7.03 10.70
C LEU A 131 -10.46 -7.20 11.84
N THR A 132 -10.08 -8.43 12.12
CA THR A 132 -9.10 -8.75 13.17
C THR A 132 -7.72 -8.22 12.79
N PRO A 133 -6.86 -7.87 13.77
CA PRO A 133 -5.48 -7.44 13.48
C PRO A 133 -4.73 -8.39 12.54
N GLN A 134 -4.97 -9.69 12.63
CA GLN A 134 -4.36 -10.69 11.75
C GLN A 134 -4.79 -10.53 10.28
N GLU A 135 -6.05 -10.15 10.02
CA GLU A 135 -6.57 -9.96 8.66
C GLU A 135 -6.05 -8.66 8.07
N TRP A 136 -6.30 -7.52 8.72
CA TRP A 136 -5.99 -6.23 8.10
C TRP A 136 -4.51 -5.82 8.23
N SER A 137 -3.72 -6.49 9.08
CA SER A 137 -2.25 -6.37 9.03
C SER A 137 -1.67 -6.83 7.70
N GLN A 138 -2.36 -7.70 6.95
CA GLN A 138 -1.90 -8.12 5.62
C GLN A 138 -1.94 -6.99 4.60
N TRP A 139 -2.68 -5.92 4.91
CA TRP A 139 -2.85 -4.78 4.01
C TRP A 139 -2.14 -3.54 4.52
N LEU A 140 -1.50 -3.56 5.69
CA LEU A 140 -0.71 -2.42 6.13
C LEU A 140 0.68 -2.47 5.47
N VAL A 141 1.07 -1.39 4.80
CA VAL A 141 2.34 -1.27 4.09
C VAL A 141 3.08 -0.01 4.51
N ALA A 142 4.41 -0.05 4.53
CA ALA A 142 5.22 1.14 4.67
C ALA A 142 5.28 1.86 3.30
N SER A 143 4.84 3.12 3.26
CA SER A 143 4.87 3.96 2.07
C SER A 143 5.85 5.12 2.26
N PRO A 144 6.55 5.58 1.21
CA PRO A 144 7.31 6.82 1.25
C PRO A 144 6.42 8.01 1.65
N ASP A 145 6.90 8.83 2.59
CA ASP A 145 6.24 10.05 3.04
C ASP A 145 7.29 11.12 3.36
N THR A 146 7.42 12.10 2.47
CA THR A 146 8.40 13.18 2.59
C THR A 146 8.06 14.19 3.69
N LEU A 147 6.83 14.19 4.20
CA LEU A 147 6.41 15.05 5.30
C LEU A 147 6.71 14.41 6.66
N ASN A 148 6.87 13.09 6.70
CA ASN A 148 7.28 12.37 7.90
C ASN A 148 8.80 12.47 8.10
N PRO A 149 9.30 12.81 9.31
CA PRO A 149 10.75 12.85 9.59
C PRO A 149 11.51 11.55 9.29
N LEU A 150 10.84 10.39 9.36
CA LEU A 150 11.41 9.10 8.98
C LEU A 150 11.45 8.85 7.47
N GLY A 151 10.83 9.71 6.67
CA GLY A 151 10.64 9.50 5.22
C GLY A 151 9.65 8.40 4.87
N LEU A 152 8.96 7.82 5.86
CA LEU A 152 8.03 6.71 5.73
C LEU A 152 6.79 6.93 6.60
N SER A 153 5.64 6.45 6.13
CA SER A 153 4.39 6.33 6.90
C SER A 153 3.73 4.97 6.65
N LEU A 154 2.78 4.60 7.52
CA LEU A 154 1.93 3.44 7.27
C LEU A 154 0.77 3.84 6.35
N ALA A 155 0.54 3.03 5.33
CA ALA A 155 -0.59 3.13 4.44
C ALA A 155 -1.33 1.79 4.39
N LEU A 156 -2.59 1.83 3.96
CA LEU A 156 -3.37 0.63 3.68
C LEU A 156 -3.28 0.29 2.19
N ASP A 157 -3.04 -0.97 1.88
CA ASP A 157 -3.24 -1.56 0.56
C ASP A 157 -4.75 -1.69 0.31
N GLU A 158 -5.26 -0.77 -0.50
CA GLU A 158 -6.68 -0.69 -0.82
C GLU A 158 -7.21 -1.92 -1.57
N HIS A 159 -6.34 -2.71 -2.23
CA HIS A 159 -6.80 -3.88 -2.98
C HIS A 159 -7.39 -4.94 -2.05
N GLY A 160 -6.71 -5.22 -0.93
CA GLY A 160 -7.18 -6.18 0.06
C GLY A 160 -8.49 -5.75 0.73
N LEU A 161 -8.56 -4.47 1.13
CA LEU A 161 -9.77 -3.91 1.74
C LEU A 161 -10.95 -3.93 0.75
N ARG A 162 -10.75 -3.56 -0.52
CA ARG A 162 -11.79 -3.61 -1.55
C ARG A 162 -12.37 -5.02 -1.68
N GLY A 163 -11.52 -6.04 -1.84
CA GLY A 163 -11.96 -7.43 -1.96
C GLY A 163 -12.75 -7.92 -0.75
N TYR A 164 -12.33 -7.52 0.47
CA TYR A 164 -13.08 -7.80 1.68
C TYR A 164 -14.46 -7.12 1.70
N LEU A 165 -14.52 -5.82 1.38
CA LEU A 165 -15.78 -5.05 1.36
C LEU A 165 -16.76 -5.60 0.31
N GLU A 166 -16.28 -5.96 -0.87
CA GLU A 166 -17.09 -6.60 -1.91
C GLU A 166 -17.65 -7.95 -1.42
N ALA A 167 -16.82 -8.78 -0.78
CA ALA A 167 -17.27 -10.05 -0.21
C ALA A 167 -18.33 -9.84 0.87
N GLN A 168 -18.13 -8.90 1.81
CA GLN A 168 -19.11 -8.58 2.84
C GLN A 168 -20.41 -8.02 2.26
N ALA A 169 -20.32 -7.18 1.22
CA ALA A 169 -21.48 -6.63 0.54
C ALA A 169 -22.38 -7.73 -0.06
N THR A 170 -21.80 -8.85 -0.54
CA THR A 170 -22.61 -9.98 -1.05
C THR A 170 -23.43 -10.70 0.03
N LEU A 171 -23.04 -10.57 1.30
CA LEU A 171 -23.74 -11.16 2.44
C LEU A 171 -24.88 -10.28 2.93
N LEU A 172 -24.98 -9.03 2.47
CA LEU A 172 -26.07 -8.14 2.85
C LEU A 172 -27.40 -8.63 2.24
N PRO A 173 -28.50 -8.58 3.02
CA PRO A 173 -29.79 -9.09 2.57
C PRO A 173 -30.44 -8.17 1.53
N GLY A 174 -31.37 -8.72 0.75
CA GLY A 174 -32.35 -7.93 0.00
C GLY A 174 -31.86 -7.24 -1.27
N GLY A 175 -30.69 -7.61 -1.80
CA GLY A 175 -30.10 -6.94 -2.97
C GLY A 175 -29.61 -5.53 -2.64
N THR A 176 -29.09 -5.37 -1.44
CA THR A 176 -28.48 -4.13 -0.96
C THR A 176 -27.00 -4.07 -1.35
N SER A 177 -26.43 -2.88 -1.31
CA SER A 177 -25.03 -2.62 -1.65
C SER A 177 -24.44 -1.58 -0.69
N ILE A 178 -23.13 -1.44 -0.69
CA ILE A 178 -22.43 -0.29 -0.09
C ILE A 178 -21.71 0.48 -1.19
N ASP A 179 -21.35 1.72 -0.90
CA ASP A 179 -20.37 2.44 -1.72
C ASP A 179 -18.96 2.04 -1.25
N VAL A 180 -18.32 1.12 -1.99
CA VAL A 180 -17.03 0.54 -1.61
C VAL A 180 -15.93 1.61 -1.62
N GLU A 181 -15.92 2.50 -2.61
CA GLU A 181 -14.88 3.53 -2.73
C GLU A 181 -15.02 4.60 -1.64
N ASP A 182 -16.24 5.07 -1.35
CA ASP A 182 -16.48 5.97 -0.20
C ASP A 182 -16.09 5.30 1.12
N THR A 183 -16.38 4.00 1.28
CA THR A 183 -15.99 3.25 2.48
C THR A 183 -14.47 3.15 2.64
N ILE A 184 -13.72 2.90 1.57
CA ILE A 184 -12.25 2.89 1.59
C ILE A 184 -11.72 4.28 2.01
N GLN A 185 -12.25 5.36 1.44
CA GLN A 185 -11.83 6.71 1.81
C GLN A 185 -12.12 7.04 3.29
N ARG A 186 -13.26 6.58 3.81
CA ARG A 186 -13.58 6.70 5.25
C ARG A 186 -12.61 5.92 6.12
N VAL A 187 -12.27 4.69 5.75
CA VAL A 187 -11.28 3.88 6.47
C VAL A 187 -9.92 4.59 6.46
N ASN A 188 -9.42 5.04 5.31
CA ASN A 188 -8.16 5.77 5.21
C ASN A 188 -8.14 7.03 6.11
N THR A 189 -9.23 7.80 6.09
CA THR A 189 -9.38 8.99 6.94
C THR A 189 -9.37 8.64 8.43
N ALA A 190 -10.09 7.56 8.81
CA ALA A 190 -10.14 7.11 10.20
C ALA A 190 -8.78 6.59 10.67
N LEU A 191 -8.06 5.82 9.86
CA LEU A 191 -6.71 5.34 10.17
C LEU A 191 -5.73 6.50 10.38
N ALA A 192 -5.76 7.52 9.52
CA ALA A 192 -4.96 8.74 9.70
C ALA A 192 -5.29 9.47 11.02
N ALA A 193 -6.56 9.44 11.44
CA ALA A 193 -7.04 9.99 12.71
C ALA A 193 -6.86 9.03 13.91
N HIS A 194 -6.22 7.87 13.73
CA HIS A 194 -6.08 6.81 14.74
C HIS A 194 -7.43 6.31 15.30
N GLN A 195 -8.46 6.31 14.46
CA GLN A 195 -9.79 5.76 14.74
C GLN A 195 -9.95 4.42 14.02
N LEU A 196 -10.34 3.38 14.76
CA LEU A 196 -10.53 2.02 14.24
C LEU A 196 -12.01 1.63 14.14
N SER A 197 -12.89 2.63 14.06
CA SER A 197 -14.33 2.42 13.92
C SER A 197 -14.88 3.45 12.95
N ILE A 198 -15.58 2.97 11.92
CA ILE A 198 -16.30 3.79 10.95
C ILE A 198 -17.68 3.21 10.71
N TRP A 199 -18.58 4.02 10.17
CA TRP A 199 -19.84 3.53 9.62
C TRP A 199 -19.82 3.71 8.10
N THR A 200 -20.54 2.82 7.42
CA THR A 200 -20.85 2.93 5.99
C THR A 200 -22.35 2.75 5.79
N ARG A 201 -22.89 3.36 4.74
CA ARG A 201 -24.32 3.30 4.43
C ARG A 201 -24.62 2.10 3.55
N VAL A 202 -25.64 1.34 3.94
CA VAL A 202 -26.26 0.34 3.08
C VAL A 202 -27.30 1.02 2.19
N TYR A 203 -27.15 0.80 0.89
CA TYR A 203 -28.04 1.26 -0.16
C TYR A 203 -28.92 0.12 -0.65
N HIS A 204 -30.15 0.44 -1.03
CA HIS A 204 -31.07 -0.51 -1.64
C HIS A 204 -31.13 -0.25 -3.13
N ALA A 205 -31.15 -1.31 -3.93
CA ALA A 205 -31.40 -1.17 -5.35
C ALA A 205 -32.76 -0.49 -5.61
N LEU A 206 -32.75 0.45 -6.55
CA LEU A 206 -33.97 1.07 -7.07
C LEU A 206 -34.87 -0.03 -7.64
N THR A 207 -36.13 -0.08 -7.20
CA THR A 207 -37.09 -1.04 -7.75
C THR A 207 -37.85 -0.37 -8.86
N LEU A 208 -37.83 -0.94 -10.07
CA LEU A 208 -38.65 -0.44 -11.16
C LEU A 208 -40.09 -0.94 -10.99
N TYR A 209 -41.04 -0.04 -11.07
CA TYR A 209 -42.47 -0.33 -11.11
C TYR A 209 -43.00 -0.02 -12.49
N THR A 210 -43.71 -0.98 -13.09
CA THR A 210 -44.40 -0.76 -14.36
C THR A 210 -45.80 -0.25 -14.07
N VAL A 211 -46.04 1.01 -14.42
CA VAL A 211 -47.33 1.70 -14.24
C VAL A 211 -48.45 0.90 -14.88
N GLN A 212 -49.51 0.64 -14.13
CA GLN A 212 -50.72 -0.01 -14.60
C GLN A 212 -51.79 1.01 -14.98
N SER A 213 -52.84 0.53 -15.68
CA SER A 213 -53.98 1.39 -16.03
C SER A 213 -54.69 1.86 -14.76
N GLY A 214 -54.84 3.18 -14.63
CA GLY A 214 -55.50 3.82 -13.48
C GLY A 214 -54.55 4.21 -12.34
N ASP A 215 -53.25 3.94 -12.47
CA ASP A 215 -52.28 4.34 -11.47
C ASP A 215 -52.06 5.85 -11.39
N THR A 216 -51.81 6.30 -10.17
CA THR A 216 -51.33 7.63 -9.81
C THR A 216 -50.14 7.48 -8.88
N PHE A 217 -49.30 8.50 -8.75
CA PHE A 217 -48.22 8.48 -7.76
C PHE A 217 -48.75 8.19 -6.34
N SER A 218 -49.94 8.69 -6.01
CA SER A 218 -50.60 8.46 -4.73
C SER A 218 -51.09 7.01 -4.56
N SER A 219 -51.69 6.39 -5.58
CA SER A 219 -52.17 5.00 -5.50
C SER A 219 -51.01 4.01 -5.43
N ILE A 220 -49.97 4.22 -6.24
CA ILE A 220 -48.74 3.43 -6.19
C ILE A 220 -48.08 3.61 -4.82
N GLY A 221 -47.96 4.85 -4.34
CA GLY A 221 -47.40 5.13 -3.03
C GLY A 221 -48.16 4.46 -1.89
N TYR A 222 -49.49 4.48 -1.93
CA TYR A 222 -50.33 3.78 -0.95
C TYR A 222 -50.13 2.25 -1.01
N GLN A 223 -50.11 1.68 -2.22
CA GLN A 223 -49.90 0.25 -2.43
C GLN A 223 -48.53 -0.22 -1.92
N LEU A 224 -47.49 0.58 -2.15
CA LEU A 224 -46.10 0.25 -1.83
C LEU A 224 -45.67 0.77 -0.44
N GLY A 225 -46.55 1.48 0.28
CA GLY A 225 -46.23 2.07 1.58
C GLY A 225 -45.20 3.20 1.53
N ILE A 226 -45.10 3.90 0.40
CA ILE A 226 -44.12 4.98 0.16
C ILE A 226 -44.89 6.29 -0.09
N PRO A 227 -44.62 7.38 0.63
CA PRO A 227 -45.32 8.64 0.37
C PRO A 227 -45.01 9.15 -1.05
N TYR A 228 -46.06 9.53 -1.80
CA TYR A 228 -45.96 9.89 -3.21
C TYR A 228 -44.88 10.94 -3.59
N PRO A 229 -44.57 11.97 -2.75
CA PRO A 229 -43.57 12.96 -3.12
C PRO A 229 -42.17 12.35 -3.30
N TRP A 230 -41.88 11.25 -2.60
CA TRP A 230 -40.61 10.54 -2.74
C TRP A 230 -40.51 9.75 -4.02
N ILE A 231 -41.63 9.18 -4.48
CA ILE A 231 -41.70 8.54 -5.79
C ILE A 231 -41.50 9.60 -6.87
N GLN A 232 -42.09 10.80 -6.75
CA GLN A 232 -41.84 11.88 -7.71
C GLN A 232 -40.40 12.39 -7.68
N ALA A 233 -39.80 12.56 -6.50
CA ALA A 233 -38.41 12.99 -6.37
C ALA A 233 -37.42 11.99 -7.00
N ALA A 234 -37.72 10.69 -6.92
CA ALA A 234 -36.95 9.63 -7.58
C ALA A 234 -37.16 9.57 -9.11
N ASN A 235 -38.14 10.30 -9.65
CA ASN A 235 -38.48 10.35 -11.08
C ASN A 235 -38.53 11.80 -11.59
N PRO A 236 -37.41 12.54 -11.58
CA PRO A 236 -37.39 13.93 -11.99
C PRO A 236 -37.86 14.07 -13.45
N GLY A 237 -38.78 15.01 -13.68
CA GLY A 237 -39.38 15.28 -15.00
C GLY A 237 -40.61 14.43 -15.33
N VAL A 238 -40.96 13.41 -14.53
CA VAL A 238 -42.20 12.66 -14.71
C VAL A 238 -43.36 13.37 -14.01
N THR A 239 -44.19 14.05 -14.81
CA THR A 239 -45.36 14.81 -14.31
C THR A 239 -46.67 14.04 -14.41
N SER A 240 -46.75 13.05 -15.30
CA SER A 240 -47.89 12.16 -15.48
C SER A 240 -47.43 10.71 -15.67
N LEU A 241 -48.28 9.76 -15.28
CA LEU A 241 -48.02 8.33 -15.38
C LEU A 241 -48.79 7.73 -16.57
N ASN A 242 -48.10 6.99 -17.43
CA ASN A 242 -48.71 6.29 -18.55
C ASN A 242 -48.64 4.77 -18.34
N PRO A 243 -49.70 4.00 -18.64
CA PRO A 243 -49.65 2.54 -18.51
C PRO A 243 -48.50 1.94 -19.33
N GLY A 244 -47.74 1.03 -18.73
CA GLY A 244 -46.53 0.43 -19.30
C GLY A 244 -45.24 1.22 -19.08
N GLN A 245 -45.32 2.45 -18.57
CA GLN A 245 -44.13 3.24 -18.21
C GLN A 245 -43.43 2.61 -16.99
N GLN A 246 -42.11 2.53 -17.03
CA GLN A 246 -41.32 2.17 -15.86
C GLN A 246 -40.99 3.44 -15.07
N ILE A 247 -41.28 3.41 -13.77
CA ILE A 247 -40.88 4.43 -12.81
C ILE A 247 -40.02 3.83 -11.72
N THR A 248 -39.09 4.62 -11.22
CA THR A 248 -38.23 4.28 -10.10
C THR A 248 -39.02 4.36 -8.81
N ILE A 249 -39.08 3.26 -8.07
CA ILE A 249 -39.58 3.22 -6.70
C ILE A 249 -38.37 3.24 -5.77
N PRO A 250 -38.22 4.29 -4.94
CA PRO A 250 -37.20 4.29 -3.90
C PRO A 250 -37.55 3.19 -2.89
N ARG A 251 -36.65 2.23 -2.67
CA ARG A 251 -36.81 1.35 -1.50
C ARG A 251 -36.42 2.15 -0.28
N GLY A 252 -37.38 2.28 0.62
CA GLY A 252 -37.12 2.54 2.01
C GLY A 252 -37.61 3.85 2.56
N MET A 253 -38.73 3.73 3.26
CA MET A 253 -39.20 4.74 4.21
C MET A 253 -40.13 4.04 5.20
N THR A 254 -39.55 3.36 6.18
CA THR A 254 -40.29 3.19 7.44
C THR A 254 -40.42 4.58 8.07
N TRP A 255 -41.58 4.85 8.65
CA TRP A 255 -42.15 6.18 8.90
C TRP A 255 -41.34 7.14 9.82
N TYR A 256 -40.11 6.80 10.23
CA TYR A 256 -39.38 7.50 11.29
C TYR A 256 -38.21 8.40 10.88
N LEU A 257 -37.61 8.28 9.68
CA LEU A 257 -36.46 9.11 9.30
C LEU A 257 -36.85 10.31 8.42
N CYS A 258 -37.60 11.26 9.01
CA CYS A 258 -38.08 12.46 8.33
C CYS A 258 -37.28 13.74 8.59
N LEU A 259 -36.08 13.70 9.21
CA LEU A 259 -35.32 14.95 9.47
C LEU A 259 -33.95 15.10 8.79
N TRP A 260 -33.32 14.03 8.30
CA TRP A 260 -31.91 14.14 7.84
C TRP A 260 -31.77 14.34 6.31
N CYS A 261 -32.69 13.83 5.50
CA CYS A 261 -32.61 13.97 4.04
C CYS A 261 -32.84 15.39 3.51
N ALA A 262 -33.52 16.25 4.27
CA ALA A 262 -33.76 17.63 3.85
C ALA A 262 -32.52 18.54 3.96
N ILE A 263 -31.48 18.12 4.69
CA ILE A 263 -30.32 18.98 5.00
C ILE A 263 -29.19 18.83 3.96
N ASN A 264 -29.02 17.65 3.33
CA ASN A 264 -27.88 17.38 2.44
C ASN A 264 -28.21 17.40 0.93
N ALA A 265 -29.42 17.77 0.53
CA ALA A 265 -29.78 17.92 -0.89
C ALA A 265 -29.52 19.34 -1.44
N SER A 266 -28.92 20.23 -0.64
CA SER A 266 -28.61 21.61 -1.01
C SER A 266 -27.24 22.03 -0.48
N SER A 267 -26.20 21.30 -0.86
CA SER A 267 -24.79 21.64 -0.66
C SER A 267 -23.97 21.16 -1.84
#